data_AF-X0XDE1-F1
#
_entry.id   AF-X0XDE1-F1
#
_cell.length_a   1.000
_cell.length_b   1.000
_cell.length_c   1.000
_cell.angle_alpha   90.00
_cell.angle_beta   90.00
_cell.angle_gamma   90.00
#
_symmetry.space_group_name_H-M   'P 1'
#
loop_
_entity.id
_entity.type
_entity.pdbx_description
1 polymer ?
#
loop_
_entity_poly.entity_id
_entity_poly.type
_entity_poly.pdbx_seq_one_letter_code
_entity_poly.pdbx_strand_id
1 'polypeptide(L)'
;GTAHTETRVAGARVGLTSFTFAHELLRQTLLNDLSLPRRQRLHLRAAEAMEQVYARALEEHAADLAHHYRSAGRLADRGRVLATSRAAGDYALRVHAYPEAELHYTAAIGAAGARPDTPPEQMADLLHNLGQVQQRLGHWDRSLKAFDEAVDLYRGRGLREQAVEVLLSKGRALTVRVQPFEALETLAAAKEAAGPNELLRGLILEVEAQNLVVLRRYPQAAQAASDALALCKKVRNSLLTVRANATSGFY
;
A
#
# COMPACT_ATOMS: atom_id res chain seq x y z
N GLY A 1 28.54 30.19 -8.73
CA GLY A 1 29.57 29.68 -7.83
C GLY A 1 28.88 28.99 -6.67
N THR A 2 29.32 27.77 -6.35
CA THR A 2 29.49 27.23 -5.00
C THR A 2 30.04 25.82 -5.16
N ALA A 3 31.06 25.54 -4.36
CA ALA A 3 32.01 24.47 -4.52
C ALA A 3 31.44 23.10 -4.17
N HIS A 4 32.03 22.09 -4.80
CA HIS A 4 32.00 20.70 -4.41
C HIS A 4 32.49 20.51 -2.98
N THR A 5 31.85 19.60 -2.24
CA THR A 5 32.48 18.87 -1.14
C THR A 5 32.27 17.39 -1.39
N GLU A 6 33.33 16.76 -1.89
CA GLU A 6 33.52 15.31 -1.83
C GLU A 6 33.79 14.90 -0.38
N THR A 7 33.33 13.73 0.01
CA THR A 7 33.96 12.97 1.11
C THR A 7 34.05 11.52 0.67
N ARG A 8 35.25 11.12 0.25
CA ARG A 8 35.66 9.73 0.06
C ARG A 8 36.57 9.32 1.21
N VAL A 9 36.20 8.23 1.89
CA VAL A 9 37.13 7.44 2.72
C VAL A 9 37.37 6.12 1.99
N ALA A 10 38.63 5.79 1.76
CA ALA A 10 39.09 4.62 1.03
C ALA A 10 39.37 3.44 1.98
N GLY A 11 38.93 2.23 1.59
CA GLY A 11 39.32 0.95 2.17
C GLY A 11 39.02 -0.17 1.17
N ALA A 12 40.06 -0.87 0.72
CA ALA A 12 40.09 -1.68 -0.50
C ALA A 12 39.10 -2.86 -0.56
N ARG A 13 38.40 -3.00 -1.69
CA ARG A 13 37.89 -4.27 -2.28
C ARG A 13 37.41 -4.00 -3.71
N VAL A 14 38.07 -4.62 -4.70
CA VAL A 14 37.79 -4.61 -6.16
C VAL A 14 37.26 -3.27 -6.70
N GLY A 15 38.14 -2.47 -7.33
CA GLY A 15 37.76 -1.16 -7.85
C GLY A 15 36.67 -1.24 -8.91
N LEU A 16 35.40 -1.14 -8.50
CA LEU A 16 34.28 -0.89 -9.39
C LEU A 16 34.44 0.54 -9.90
N THR A 17 34.88 0.71 -11.14
CA THR A 17 34.78 1.99 -11.84
C THR A 17 33.30 2.36 -11.91
N SER A 18 32.86 3.27 -11.05
CA SER A 18 31.50 3.81 -11.08
C SER A 18 31.40 4.86 -12.18
N PHE A 19 30.50 4.66 -13.13
CA PHE A 19 30.17 5.66 -14.13
C PHE A 19 28.90 6.40 -13.72
N THR A 20 29.00 7.72 -13.57
CA THR A 20 27.87 8.59 -13.29
C THR A 20 27.69 9.58 -14.44
N PHE A 21 26.45 9.96 -14.74
CA PHE A 21 26.22 11.12 -15.58
C PHE A 21 26.60 12.39 -14.80
N ALA A 22 27.31 13.31 -15.45
CA ALA A 22 27.71 14.57 -14.82
C ALA A 22 26.50 15.42 -14.41
N HIS A 23 25.41 15.38 -15.21
CA HIS A 23 24.16 16.07 -14.93
C HIS A 23 22.95 15.26 -15.40
N GLU A 24 21.84 15.39 -14.66
CA GLU A 24 20.56 14.75 -14.97
C GLU A 24 20.01 15.21 -16.33
N LEU A 25 20.17 16.49 -16.69
CA LEU A 25 19.74 17.00 -17.99
C LEU A 25 20.47 16.34 -19.16
N LEU A 26 21.79 16.11 -19.04
CA LEU A 26 22.57 15.41 -20.06
C LEU A 26 22.10 13.96 -20.20
N ARG A 27 21.83 13.28 -19.08
CA ARG A 27 21.25 11.94 -19.10
C ARG A 27 19.92 11.93 -19.86
N GLN A 28 19.03 12.88 -19.57
CA GLN A 28 17.72 12.98 -20.23
C GLN A 28 17.84 13.24 -21.73
N THR A 29 18.68 14.19 -22.16
CA THR A 29 18.93 14.49 -23.57
C THR A 29 19.46 13.26 -24.30
N LEU A 30 20.53 12.63 -23.78
CA LEU A 30 21.11 11.44 -24.39
C LEU A 30 20.13 10.28 -24.45
N LEU A 31 19.30 10.09 -23.42
CA LEU A 31 18.27 9.06 -23.44
C LEU A 31 17.16 9.37 -24.44
N ASN A 32 16.77 10.64 -24.61
CA ASN A 32 15.73 11.05 -25.55
C ASN A 32 16.16 10.92 -27.02
N ASP A 33 17.45 11.04 -27.31
CA ASP A 33 18.01 10.82 -28.65
C ASP A 33 18.04 9.34 -29.06
N LEU A 34 17.83 8.42 -28.11
CA LEU A 34 17.75 6.99 -28.40
C LEU A 34 16.34 6.57 -28.83
N SER A 35 16.27 5.68 -29.83
CA SER A 35 15.02 5.01 -30.17
C SER A 35 14.44 4.24 -28.98
N LEU A 36 13.11 4.19 -28.87
CA LEU A 36 12.41 3.50 -27.78
C LEU A 36 12.92 2.06 -27.54
N PRO A 37 13.13 1.20 -28.55
CA PRO A 37 13.66 -0.15 -28.32
C PRO A 37 15.08 -0.16 -27.74
N ARG A 38 15.92 0.81 -28.12
CA ARG A 38 17.29 0.92 -27.59
C ARG A 38 17.28 1.37 -26.13
N ARG A 39 16.43 2.34 -25.78
CA ARG A 39 16.21 2.76 -24.39
C ARG A 39 15.71 1.59 -23.53
N GLN A 40 14.70 0.87 -24.00
CA GLN A 40 14.13 -0.27 -23.27
C GLN A 40 15.18 -1.35 -22.99
N ARG A 41 16.02 -1.70 -23.99
CA ARG A 41 17.13 -2.64 -23.80
C ARG A 41 18.16 -2.16 -22.77
N LEU A 42 18.48 -0.86 -22.76
CA LEU A 42 19.40 -0.31 -21.77
C LEU A 42 18.82 -0.35 -20.36
N HIS A 43 17.53 -0.01 -20.20
CA HIS A 43 16.86 -0.11 -18.91
C HIS A 43 16.79 -1.56 -18.41
N LEU A 44 16.54 -2.54 -19.28
CA LEU A 44 16.56 -3.96 -18.90
C LEU A 44 17.96 -4.39 -18.41
N ARG A 45 19.00 -4.06 -19.18
CA ARG A 45 20.39 -4.37 -18.82
C ARG A 45 20.82 -3.70 -17.52
N ALA A 46 20.37 -2.46 -17.28
CA ALA A 46 20.64 -1.76 -16.02
C ALA A 46 19.98 -2.49 -14.85
N ALA A 47 18.70 -2.88 -14.97
CA ALA A 47 18.01 -3.63 -13.92
C ALA A 47 18.70 -4.97 -13.61
N GLU A 48 19.06 -5.74 -14.63
CA GLU A 48 19.74 -7.03 -14.46
C GLU A 48 21.14 -6.87 -13.84
N ALA A 49 21.88 -5.83 -14.20
CA ALA A 49 23.16 -5.52 -13.57
C ALA A 49 22.98 -5.09 -12.11
N MET A 50 21.95 -4.29 -11.81
CA MET A 50 21.60 -3.90 -10.44
C MET A 50 21.23 -5.12 -9.59
N GLU A 51 20.45 -6.06 -10.12
CA GLU A 51 20.12 -7.31 -9.42
C GLU A 51 21.39 -8.10 -9.06
N GLN A 52 22.37 -8.15 -9.96
CA GLN A 52 23.64 -8.86 -9.72
C GLN A 52 24.50 -8.14 -8.68
N VAL A 53 24.65 -6.82 -8.77
CA VAL A 53 25.49 -6.03 -7.86
C VAL A 53 24.86 -5.95 -6.46
N TYR A 54 23.54 -5.79 -6.38
CA TYR A 54 22.81 -5.58 -5.14
C TYR A 54 22.01 -6.81 -4.70
N ALA A 55 22.44 -8.02 -5.09
CA ALA A 55 21.73 -9.27 -4.80
C ALA A 55 21.37 -9.48 -3.32
N ARG A 56 22.14 -8.87 -2.39
CA ARG A 56 21.92 -8.96 -0.93
C ARG A 56 21.09 -7.81 -0.34
N ALA A 57 20.74 -6.80 -1.14
CA ALA A 57 20.06 -5.57 -0.72
C ALA A 57 19.01 -5.11 -1.76
N LEU A 58 18.35 -6.06 -2.44
CA LEU A 58 17.39 -5.74 -3.51
C LEU A 58 16.22 -4.90 -3.02
N GLU A 59 15.80 -5.07 -1.76
CA GLU A 59 14.72 -4.28 -1.16
C GLU A 59 15.08 -2.79 -1.04
N GLU A 60 16.33 -2.47 -0.70
CA GLU A 60 16.81 -1.09 -0.60
C GLU A 60 16.83 -0.39 -1.97
N HIS A 61 17.03 -1.17 -3.04
CA HIS A 61 17.06 -0.69 -4.42
C HIS A 61 15.75 -0.98 -5.19
N ALA A 62 14.67 -1.35 -4.49
CA ALA A 62 13.43 -1.76 -5.13
C ALA A 62 12.83 -0.66 -6.00
N ALA A 63 12.91 0.61 -5.58
CA ALA A 63 12.38 1.75 -6.35
C ALA A 63 13.11 1.94 -7.69
N ASP A 64 14.45 1.86 -7.68
CA ASP A 64 15.27 1.98 -8.88
C ASP A 64 15.08 0.77 -9.81
N LEU A 65 15.07 -0.44 -9.25
CA LEU A 65 14.77 -1.66 -10.01
C LEU A 65 13.40 -1.58 -10.66
N ALA A 66 12.38 -1.14 -9.92
CA ALA A 66 11.04 -0.97 -10.43
C ALA A 66 10.99 0.09 -11.54
N HIS A 67 11.72 1.20 -11.40
CA HIS A 67 11.86 2.20 -12.46
C HIS A 67 12.44 1.56 -13.74
N HIS A 68 13.59 0.89 -13.63
CA HIS A 68 14.25 0.28 -14.78
C HIS A 68 13.43 -0.82 -15.43
N TYR A 69 12.79 -1.71 -14.66
CA TYR A 69 11.92 -2.75 -15.23
C TYR A 69 10.68 -2.16 -15.92
N ARG A 70 10.04 -1.12 -15.36
CA ARG A 70 8.92 -0.44 -16.04
C ARG A 70 9.38 0.26 -17.32
N SER A 71 10.52 0.94 -17.29
CA SER A 71 11.08 1.64 -18.45
C SER A 71 11.57 0.68 -19.54
N ALA A 72 11.87 -0.57 -19.23
CA ALA A 72 12.15 -1.64 -20.20
C ALA A 72 10.89 -2.12 -20.96
N GLY A 73 9.70 -1.74 -20.51
CA GLY A 73 8.44 -2.01 -21.20
C GLY A 73 8.18 -3.51 -21.39
N ARG A 74 7.86 -3.92 -22.63
CA ARG A 74 7.53 -5.32 -22.95
C ARG A 74 8.73 -6.27 -22.89
N LEU A 75 9.96 -5.74 -22.82
CA LEU A 75 11.17 -6.56 -22.70
C LEU A 75 11.39 -7.07 -21.27
N ALA A 76 10.79 -6.43 -20.26
CA ALA A 76 10.90 -6.88 -18.88
C ALA A 76 9.94 -8.04 -18.58
N ASP A 77 10.42 -9.01 -17.81
CA ASP A 77 9.56 -10.03 -17.22
C ASP A 77 8.51 -9.37 -16.30
N ARG A 78 7.24 -9.77 -16.48
CA ARG A 78 6.13 -9.18 -15.72
C ARG A 78 6.17 -9.56 -14.25
N GLY A 79 6.72 -10.73 -13.91
CA GLY A 79 6.94 -11.12 -12.52
C GLY A 79 7.95 -10.21 -11.82
N ARG A 80 9.05 -9.84 -12.50
CA ARG A 80 10.02 -8.87 -11.98
C ARG A 80 9.44 -7.47 -11.83
N VAL A 81 8.66 -6.99 -12.81
CA VAL A 81 7.97 -5.69 -12.70
C VAL A 81 7.02 -5.69 -11.49
N LEU A 82 6.25 -6.76 -11.31
CA LEU A 82 5.32 -6.94 -10.19
C LEU A 82 6.06 -6.95 -8.85
N ALA A 83 7.07 -7.82 -8.69
CA ALA A 83 7.81 -7.99 -7.44
C ALA A 83 8.51 -6.69 -7.01
N THR A 84 9.25 -6.06 -7.92
CA THR A 84 10.00 -4.82 -7.62
C THR A 84 9.08 -3.64 -7.38
N SER A 85 7.97 -3.52 -8.13
CA SER A 85 7.00 -2.45 -7.90
C SER A 85 6.21 -2.64 -6.61
N ARG A 86 5.88 -3.88 -6.22
CA ARG A 86 5.28 -4.16 -4.91
C ARG A 86 6.24 -3.77 -3.78
N ALA A 87 7.48 -4.24 -3.82
CA ALA A 87 8.48 -3.92 -2.80
C ALA A 87 8.74 -2.42 -2.67
N ALA A 88 8.83 -1.71 -3.80
CA ALA A 88 8.97 -0.25 -3.82
C ALA A 88 7.74 0.47 -3.23
N GLY A 89 6.54 -0.02 -3.54
CA GLY A 89 5.29 0.48 -2.97
C GLY A 89 5.20 0.27 -1.46
N ASP A 90 5.56 -0.92 -0.98
CA ASP A 90 5.58 -1.27 0.44
C ASP A 90 6.59 -0.41 1.22
N TYR A 91 7.78 -0.20 0.65
CA TYR A 91 8.77 0.72 1.23
C TYR A 91 8.24 2.16 1.29
N ALA A 92 7.71 2.67 0.17
CA ALA A 92 7.18 4.03 0.07
C ALA A 92 6.01 4.26 1.05
N LEU A 93 5.10 3.30 1.17
CA LEU A 93 4.01 3.32 2.15
C LEU A 93 4.53 3.41 3.58
N ARG A 94 5.54 2.61 3.93
CA ARG A 94 6.16 2.59 5.27
C ARG A 94 6.83 3.91 5.65
N VAL A 95 7.43 4.61 4.69
CA VAL A 95 8.05 5.94 4.92
C VAL A 95 7.12 7.11 4.61
N HIS A 96 5.82 6.85 4.39
CA HIS A 96 4.80 7.85 4.11
C HIS A 96 5.00 8.65 2.81
N ALA A 97 5.76 8.12 1.85
CA ALA A 97 5.91 8.63 0.49
C ALA A 97 4.70 8.19 -0.36
N TYR A 98 3.53 8.76 -0.06
CA TYR A 98 2.26 8.31 -0.62
C TYR A 98 2.15 8.46 -2.15
N PRO A 99 2.59 9.57 -2.79
CA PRO A 99 2.57 9.67 -4.25
C PRO A 99 3.41 8.57 -4.94
N GLU A 100 4.59 8.27 -4.39
CA GLU A 100 5.48 7.22 -4.87
C GLU A 100 4.85 5.84 -4.66
N ALA A 101 4.23 5.60 -3.50
CA ALA A 101 3.52 4.36 -3.23
C ALA A 101 2.35 4.14 -4.21
N GLU A 102 1.56 5.18 -4.53
CA GLU A 102 0.46 5.08 -5.49
C GLU A 102 0.99 4.70 -6.88
N LEU A 103 2.09 5.32 -7.31
CA LEU A 103 2.76 5.01 -8.58
C LEU A 103 3.21 3.55 -8.62
N HIS A 104 3.85 3.08 -7.55
CA HIS A 104 4.41 1.74 -7.48
C HIS A 104 3.32 0.65 -7.40
N TYR A 105 2.29 0.82 -6.57
CA TYR A 105 1.18 -0.14 -6.51
C TYR A 105 0.37 -0.17 -7.81
N THR A 106 0.13 0.98 -8.45
CA THR A 106 -0.54 1.03 -9.76
C THR A 106 0.23 0.21 -10.80
N ALA A 107 1.56 0.31 -10.80
CA ALA A 107 2.39 -0.48 -11.71
C ALA A 107 2.40 -1.98 -11.37
N ALA A 108 2.41 -2.33 -10.08
CA ALA A 108 2.32 -3.72 -9.63
C ALA A 108 0.98 -4.34 -10.09
N ILE A 109 -0.14 -3.64 -9.90
CA ILE A 109 -1.48 -4.08 -10.37
C ILE A 109 -1.49 -4.27 -11.88
N GLY A 110 -0.93 -3.33 -12.65
CA GLY A 110 -0.84 -3.47 -14.11
C GLY A 110 -0.01 -4.67 -14.57
N ALA A 111 1.08 -4.99 -13.85
CA ALA A 111 1.90 -6.16 -14.13
C ALA A 111 1.22 -7.47 -13.73
N ALA A 112 0.54 -7.48 -12.58
CA ALA A 112 -0.26 -8.58 -12.07
C ALA A 112 -1.44 -8.91 -13.01
N GLY A 113 -2.19 -7.92 -13.49
CA GLY A 113 -3.31 -8.13 -14.40
C GLY A 113 -2.90 -8.61 -15.81
N ALA A 114 -1.65 -8.38 -16.21
CA ALA A 114 -1.11 -8.89 -17.46
C ALA A 114 -0.63 -10.36 -17.38
N ARG A 115 -0.71 -10.98 -16.21
CA ARG A 115 -0.27 -12.36 -15.93
C ARG A 115 -1.48 -13.24 -15.65
N PRO A 116 -1.67 -14.35 -16.40
CA PRO A 116 -2.82 -15.24 -16.20
C PRO A 116 -2.72 -16.07 -14.91
N ASP A 117 -1.53 -16.19 -14.33
CA ASP A 117 -1.22 -17.00 -13.16
C ASP A 117 -1.15 -16.20 -11.85
N THR A 118 -1.44 -14.90 -11.87
CA THR A 118 -1.47 -14.09 -10.64
C THR A 118 -2.57 -14.60 -9.71
N PRO A 119 -2.24 -14.99 -8.47
CA PRO A 119 -3.24 -15.37 -7.48
C PRO A 119 -4.21 -14.20 -7.19
N PRO A 120 -5.53 -14.43 -7.17
CA PRO A 120 -6.51 -13.39 -6.84
C PRO A 120 -6.22 -12.67 -5.52
N GLU A 121 -5.68 -13.39 -4.53
CA GLU A 121 -5.24 -12.87 -3.24
C GLU A 121 -4.13 -11.84 -3.37
N GLN A 122 -3.17 -12.07 -4.28
CA GLN A 122 -2.07 -11.15 -4.52
C GLN A 122 -2.59 -9.85 -5.16
N MET A 123 -3.60 -9.93 -6.02
CA MET A 123 -4.27 -8.74 -6.56
C MET A 123 -5.03 -7.99 -5.47
N ALA A 124 -5.73 -8.71 -4.59
CA ALA A 124 -6.46 -8.14 -3.45
C ALA A 124 -5.54 -7.39 -2.47
N ASP A 125 -4.36 -7.95 -2.15
CA ASP A 125 -3.32 -7.27 -1.35
C ASP A 125 -2.95 -5.90 -1.94
N LEU A 126 -2.66 -5.89 -3.25
CA LEU A 126 -2.21 -4.68 -3.95
C LEU A 126 -3.30 -3.62 -4.01
N LEU A 127 -4.56 -4.03 -4.24
CA LEU A 127 -5.73 -3.16 -4.25
C LEU A 127 -6.02 -2.59 -2.86
N HIS A 128 -5.90 -3.40 -1.80
CA HIS A 128 -6.02 -2.93 -0.42
C HIS A 128 -4.95 -1.87 -0.11
N ASN A 129 -3.69 -2.13 -0.42
CA ASN A 129 -2.61 -1.17 -0.20
C ASN A 129 -2.75 0.11 -1.04
N LEU A 130 -3.13 -0.02 -2.32
CA LEU A 130 -3.43 1.12 -3.18
C LEU A 130 -4.58 1.95 -2.59
N GLY A 131 -5.65 1.29 -2.14
CA GLY A 131 -6.79 1.93 -1.50
C GLY A 131 -6.37 2.75 -0.29
N GLN A 132 -5.53 2.20 0.59
CA GLN A 132 -4.99 2.90 1.77
C GLN A 132 -4.16 4.13 1.39
N VAL A 133 -3.28 4.00 0.38
CA VAL A 133 -2.48 5.14 -0.11
C VAL A 133 -3.38 6.23 -0.69
N GLN A 134 -4.39 5.85 -1.48
CA GLN A 134 -5.33 6.79 -2.09
C GLN A 134 -6.15 7.55 -1.05
N GLN A 135 -6.51 6.93 0.08
CA GLN A 135 -7.12 7.67 1.20
C GLN A 135 -6.20 8.79 1.70
N ARG A 136 -4.89 8.50 1.85
CA ARG A 136 -3.90 9.46 2.37
C ARG A 136 -3.68 10.63 1.41
N LEU A 137 -3.84 10.40 0.12
CA LEU A 137 -3.78 11.42 -0.92
C LEU A 137 -5.12 12.16 -1.14
N GLY A 138 -6.20 11.76 -0.47
CA GLY A 138 -7.53 12.32 -0.69
C GLY A 138 -8.20 11.87 -2.00
N HIS A 139 -7.66 10.83 -2.66
CA HIS A 139 -8.23 10.20 -3.85
C HIS A 139 -9.38 9.25 -3.47
N TRP A 140 -10.40 9.80 -2.82
CA TRP A 140 -11.42 9.03 -2.11
C TRP A 140 -12.20 8.04 -2.97
N ASP A 141 -12.71 8.46 -4.12
CA ASP A 141 -13.53 7.58 -4.97
C ASP A 141 -12.70 6.43 -5.55
N ARG A 142 -11.43 6.68 -5.87
CA ARG A 142 -10.49 5.65 -6.31
C ARG A 142 -10.18 4.67 -5.20
N SER A 143 -10.01 5.18 -3.97
CA SER A 143 -9.78 4.36 -2.78
C SER A 143 -10.95 3.42 -2.50
N LEU A 144 -12.18 3.93 -2.49
CA LEU A 144 -13.38 3.12 -2.24
C LEU A 144 -13.53 2.02 -3.30
N LYS A 145 -13.31 2.36 -4.57
CA LYS A 145 -13.31 1.37 -5.66
C LYS A 145 -12.25 0.28 -5.45
N ALA A 146 -11.02 0.65 -5.09
CA ALA A 146 -9.95 -0.31 -4.83
C ALA A 146 -10.29 -1.25 -3.67
N PHE A 147 -10.93 -0.73 -2.61
CA PHE A 147 -11.39 -1.57 -1.50
C PHE A 147 -12.51 -2.53 -1.91
N ASP A 148 -13.47 -2.08 -2.73
CA ASP A 148 -14.56 -2.95 -3.20
C ASP A 148 -14.02 -4.12 -4.03
N GLU A 149 -13.12 -3.84 -4.96
CA GLU A 149 -12.46 -4.87 -5.77
C GLU A 149 -11.64 -5.85 -4.89
N ALA A 150 -10.93 -5.36 -3.86
CA ALA A 150 -10.19 -6.21 -2.94
C ALA A 150 -11.11 -7.10 -2.08
N VAL A 151 -12.23 -6.56 -1.58
CA VAL A 151 -13.22 -7.32 -0.80
C VAL A 151 -13.83 -8.44 -1.64
N ASP A 152 -14.19 -8.16 -2.89
CA ASP A 152 -14.78 -9.15 -3.79
C ASP A 152 -13.81 -10.29 -4.07
N LEU A 153 -12.52 -9.98 -4.31
CA LEU A 153 -11.47 -10.99 -4.50
C LEU A 153 -11.28 -11.85 -3.26
N TYR A 154 -11.15 -11.26 -2.06
CA TYR A 154 -11.00 -12.03 -0.82
C TYR A 154 -12.22 -12.91 -0.53
N ARG A 155 -13.44 -12.39 -0.73
CA ARG A 155 -14.69 -13.16 -0.57
C ARG A 155 -14.76 -14.34 -1.54
N GLY A 156 -14.43 -14.13 -2.81
CA GLY A 156 -14.39 -15.18 -3.83
C GLY A 156 -13.42 -16.32 -3.50
N ARG A 157 -12.43 -16.08 -2.64
CA ARG A 157 -11.45 -17.07 -2.16
C ARG A 157 -11.73 -17.59 -0.75
N GLY A 158 -12.82 -17.15 -0.12
CA GLY A 158 -13.18 -17.55 1.25
C GLY A 158 -12.29 -16.93 2.34
N LEU A 159 -11.48 -15.91 2.00
CA LEU A 159 -10.56 -15.22 2.89
C LEU A 159 -11.27 -14.14 3.70
N ARG A 160 -12.10 -14.60 4.64
CA ARG A 160 -13.01 -13.74 5.40
C ARG A 160 -12.30 -12.72 6.27
N GLU A 161 -11.19 -13.09 6.90
CA GLU A 161 -10.45 -12.19 7.80
C GLU A 161 -9.86 -11.01 7.01
N GLN A 162 -9.21 -11.29 5.88
CA GLN A 162 -8.68 -10.26 4.99
C GLN A 162 -9.79 -9.36 4.43
N ALA A 163 -10.93 -9.92 4.05
CA ALA A 163 -12.09 -9.12 3.62
C ALA A 163 -12.56 -8.15 4.72
N VAL A 164 -12.55 -8.58 5.99
CA VAL A 164 -12.90 -7.71 7.12
C VAL A 164 -11.89 -6.59 7.32
N GLU A 165 -10.59 -6.86 7.17
CA GLU A 165 -9.54 -5.82 7.28
C GLU A 165 -9.70 -4.72 6.23
N VAL A 166 -10.06 -5.10 5.00
CA VAL A 166 -10.37 -4.13 3.94
C VAL A 166 -11.63 -3.34 4.26
N LEU A 167 -12.70 -4.00 4.71
CA LEU A 167 -13.95 -3.33 5.08
C LEU A 167 -13.76 -2.35 6.25
N LEU A 168 -12.91 -2.68 7.23
CA LEU A 168 -12.51 -1.76 8.29
C LEU A 168 -11.77 -0.54 7.74
N SER A 169 -10.86 -0.75 6.79
CA SER A 169 -10.13 0.33 6.11
C SER A 169 -11.09 1.24 5.33
N LYS A 170 -12.06 0.65 4.61
CA LYS A 170 -13.12 1.37 3.89
C LYS A 170 -14.04 2.15 4.82
N GLY A 171 -14.52 1.53 5.91
CA GLY A 171 -15.37 2.17 6.91
C GLY A 171 -14.72 3.42 7.52
N ARG A 172 -13.42 3.34 7.84
CA ARG A 172 -12.65 4.52 8.33
C ARG A 172 -12.55 5.63 7.28
N ALA A 173 -12.41 5.31 5.99
CA ALA A 173 -12.46 6.32 4.91
C ALA A 173 -13.76 7.09 4.94
N LEU A 174 -14.87 6.36 5.01
CA LEU A 174 -16.22 6.92 4.94
C LEU A 174 -16.53 7.80 6.15
N THR A 175 -16.00 7.45 7.33
CA THR A 175 -16.06 8.31 8.52
C THR A 175 -15.38 9.66 8.28
N VAL A 176 -14.17 9.68 7.69
CA VAL A 176 -13.43 10.91 7.40
C VAL A 176 -14.15 11.76 6.33
N ARG A 177 -14.82 11.13 5.36
CA ARG A 177 -15.64 11.81 4.35
C ARG A 177 -16.96 12.35 4.88
N VAL A 178 -17.29 12.14 6.16
CA VAL A 178 -18.60 12.49 6.73
C VAL A 178 -19.73 11.78 5.95
N GLN A 179 -19.51 10.53 5.57
CA GLN A 179 -20.50 9.63 4.96
C GLN A 179 -20.88 8.51 5.95
N PRO A 180 -21.50 8.85 7.11
CA PRO A 180 -21.70 7.89 8.18
C PRO A 180 -22.69 6.76 7.84
N PHE A 181 -23.65 6.99 6.92
CA PHE A 181 -24.58 5.94 6.50
C PHE A 181 -23.88 4.84 5.71
N GLU A 182 -23.12 5.21 4.68
CA GLU A 182 -22.31 4.27 3.88
C GLU A 182 -21.26 3.55 4.75
N ALA A 183 -20.71 4.25 5.75
CA ALA A 183 -19.80 3.64 6.72
C ALA A 183 -20.51 2.54 7.54
N LEU A 184 -21.71 2.82 8.06
CA LEU A 184 -22.48 1.83 8.84
C LEU A 184 -22.92 0.62 7.99
N GLU A 185 -23.28 0.82 6.73
CA GLU A 185 -23.56 -0.29 5.79
C GLU A 185 -22.33 -1.17 5.57
N THR A 186 -21.17 -0.53 5.34
CA THR A 186 -19.88 -1.24 5.18
C THR A 186 -19.51 -2.03 6.44
N LEU A 187 -19.74 -1.45 7.63
CA LEU A 187 -19.45 -2.09 8.91
C LEU A 187 -20.43 -3.23 9.24
N ALA A 188 -21.68 -3.16 8.78
CA ALA A 188 -22.63 -4.27 8.89
C ALA A 188 -22.12 -5.49 8.10
N ALA A 189 -21.65 -5.27 6.86
CA ALA A 189 -21.04 -6.32 6.05
C ALA A 189 -19.74 -6.87 6.68
N ALA A 190 -18.94 -6.02 7.33
CA ALA A 190 -17.76 -6.46 8.08
C ALA A 190 -18.13 -7.36 9.27
N LYS A 191 -19.22 -7.01 9.98
CA LYS A 191 -19.70 -7.74 11.17
C LYS A 191 -20.17 -9.14 10.81
N GLU A 192 -20.88 -9.27 9.69
CA GLU A 192 -21.28 -10.58 9.16
C GLU A 192 -20.07 -11.44 8.81
N ALA A 193 -19.11 -10.88 8.07
CA ALA A 193 -17.91 -11.61 7.64
C ALA A 193 -16.99 -12.01 8.80
N ALA A 194 -16.92 -11.20 9.87
CA ALA A 194 -16.11 -11.49 11.05
C ALA A 194 -16.59 -12.72 11.84
N GLY A 195 -17.87 -13.10 11.73
CA GLY A 195 -18.43 -14.26 12.43
C GLY A 195 -18.14 -14.21 13.94
N PRO A 196 -17.65 -15.30 14.57
CA PRO A 196 -17.36 -15.31 16.01
C PRO A 196 -16.00 -14.69 16.40
N ASN A 197 -15.22 -14.14 15.46
CA ASN A 197 -13.90 -13.59 15.76
C ASN A 197 -14.01 -12.33 16.64
N GLU A 198 -13.70 -12.48 17.93
CA GLU A 198 -13.85 -11.42 18.94
C GLU A 198 -12.97 -10.20 18.66
N LEU A 199 -11.76 -10.37 18.11
CA LEU A 199 -10.85 -9.28 17.78
C LEU A 199 -11.43 -8.40 16.65
N LEU A 200 -11.85 -9.04 15.56
CA LEU A 200 -12.42 -8.36 14.41
C LEU A 200 -13.73 -7.65 14.78
N ARG A 201 -14.60 -8.30 15.57
CA ARG A 201 -15.82 -7.68 16.08
C ARG A 201 -15.53 -6.44 16.94
N GLY A 202 -14.53 -6.51 17.82
CA GLY A 202 -14.12 -5.37 18.64
C GLY A 202 -13.63 -4.18 17.80
N LEU A 203 -12.84 -4.45 16.76
CA LEU A 203 -12.39 -3.44 15.79
C LEU A 203 -13.54 -2.79 15.02
N ILE A 204 -14.54 -3.58 14.59
CA ILE A 204 -15.72 -3.09 13.86
C ILE A 204 -16.55 -2.17 14.75
N LEU A 205 -16.80 -2.57 15.99
CA LEU A 205 -17.59 -1.80 16.96
C LEU A 205 -16.94 -0.45 17.30
N GLU A 206 -15.61 -0.35 17.31
CA GLU A 206 -14.90 0.92 17.51
C GLU A 206 -15.17 1.92 16.37
N VAL A 207 -15.12 1.47 15.12
CA VAL A 207 -15.43 2.33 13.96
C VAL A 207 -16.92 2.66 13.92
N GLU A 208 -17.79 1.72 14.28
CA GLU A 208 -19.24 1.93 14.37
C GLU A 208 -19.59 3.02 15.38
N ALA A 209 -19.00 2.95 16.58
CA ALA A 209 -19.18 3.96 17.62
C ALA A 209 -18.83 5.37 17.10
N GLN A 210 -17.72 5.54 16.39
CA GLN A 210 -17.31 6.83 15.81
C GLN A 210 -18.34 7.40 14.83
N ASN A 211 -18.89 6.57 13.94
CA ASN A 211 -19.91 7.02 12.98
C ASN A 211 -21.24 7.34 13.69
N LEU A 212 -21.57 6.63 14.76
CA LEU A 212 -22.74 6.93 15.59
C LEU A 212 -22.58 8.25 16.36
N VAL A 213 -21.36 8.64 16.78
CA VAL A 213 -21.07 9.98 17.31
C VAL A 213 -21.45 11.05 16.28
N VAL A 214 -20.98 10.89 15.03
CA VAL A 214 -21.22 11.84 13.93
C VAL A 214 -22.71 11.99 13.66
N LEU A 215 -23.48 10.90 13.74
CA LEU A 215 -24.94 10.89 13.60
C LEU A 215 -25.70 11.36 14.86
N ARG A 216 -25.00 11.79 15.91
CA ARG A 216 -25.56 12.18 17.22
C ARG A 216 -26.39 11.08 17.90
N ARG A 217 -26.10 9.81 17.60
CA ARG A 217 -26.75 8.61 18.18
C ARG A 217 -25.99 8.14 19.43
N TYR A 218 -25.88 9.02 20.41
CA TYR A 218 -24.99 8.85 21.56
C TYR A 218 -25.24 7.59 22.40
N PRO A 219 -26.48 7.17 22.70
CA PRO A 219 -26.70 5.92 23.46
C PRO A 219 -26.19 4.68 22.71
N GLN A 220 -26.39 4.64 21.39
CA GLN A 220 -25.94 3.51 20.56
C GLN A 220 -24.41 3.50 20.43
N ALA A 221 -23.80 4.69 20.31
CA ALA A 221 -22.35 4.82 20.26
C ALA A 221 -21.68 4.41 21.58
N ALA A 222 -22.24 4.81 22.72
CA ALA A 222 -21.76 4.41 24.05
C ALA A 222 -21.85 2.88 24.24
N GLN A 223 -22.95 2.27 23.79
CA GLN A 223 -23.10 0.81 23.82
C GLN A 223 -22.05 0.11 22.94
N ALA A 224 -21.87 0.57 21.69
CA ALA A 224 -20.87 0.01 20.79
C ALA A 224 -19.44 0.14 21.34
N ALA A 225 -19.10 1.27 21.95
CA ALA A 225 -17.80 1.47 22.59
C ALA A 225 -17.61 0.55 23.81
N SER A 226 -18.65 0.37 24.63
CA SER A 226 -18.62 -0.56 25.77
C SER A 226 -18.42 -2.02 25.31
N ASP A 227 -19.14 -2.44 24.27
CA ASP A 227 -19.02 -3.79 23.70
C ASP A 227 -17.64 -4.02 23.09
N ALA A 228 -17.08 -3.01 22.40
CA ALA A 228 -15.71 -3.04 21.91
C ALA A 228 -14.71 -3.24 23.06
N LEU A 229 -14.83 -2.46 24.15
CA LEU A 229 -13.97 -2.57 25.34
C LEU A 229 -14.07 -3.94 26.02
N ALA A 230 -15.27 -4.52 26.10
CA ALA A 230 -15.47 -5.85 26.65
C ALA A 230 -14.71 -6.92 25.85
N LEU A 231 -14.77 -6.85 24.51
CA LEU A 231 -14.01 -7.74 23.62
C LEU A 231 -12.49 -7.48 23.69
N CYS A 232 -12.05 -6.23 23.85
CA CYS A 232 -10.63 -5.89 24.04
C CYS A 232 -10.02 -6.60 25.25
N LYS A 233 -10.74 -6.58 26.38
CA LYS A 233 -10.29 -7.19 27.64
C LYS A 233 -10.12 -8.69 27.52
N LYS A 234 -10.99 -9.36 26.77
CA LYS A 234 -10.91 -10.80 26.51
C LYS A 234 -9.70 -11.16 25.64
N VAL A 235 -9.45 -10.39 24.57
CA VAL A 235 -8.41 -10.67 23.58
C VAL A 235 -7.02 -10.13 24.01
N ARG A 236 -6.93 -9.34 25.09
CA ARG A 236 -5.70 -8.70 25.59
C ARG A 236 -4.97 -7.84 24.54
N ASN A 237 -5.72 -7.09 23.73
CA ASN A 237 -5.16 -6.19 22.72
C ASN A 237 -5.07 -4.74 23.22
N SER A 238 -3.85 -4.24 23.47
CA SER A 238 -3.59 -2.92 24.04
C SER A 238 -3.90 -1.77 23.09
N LEU A 239 -3.62 -1.92 21.79
CA LEU A 239 -3.91 -0.90 20.77
C LEU A 239 -5.42 -0.69 20.58
N LEU A 240 -6.20 -1.77 20.60
CA LEU A 240 -7.65 -1.68 20.54
C LEU A 240 -8.25 -1.01 21.79
N THR A 241 -7.64 -1.25 22.95
CA THR A 241 -8.04 -0.64 24.24
C THR A 241 -7.90 0.89 24.21
N VAL A 242 -6.77 1.42 23.71
CA VAL A 242 -6.56 2.88 23.62
C VAL A 242 -7.61 3.55 22.72
N ARG A 243 -7.92 2.93 21.58
CA ARG A 243 -8.87 3.48 20.60
C ARG A 243 -10.32 3.46 21.08
N ALA A 244 -10.73 2.37 21.74
CA ALA A 244 -12.07 2.26 22.28
C ALA A 244 -12.28 3.25 23.46
N ASN A 245 -11.26 3.45 24.30
CA ASN A 245 -11.30 4.46 25.37
C ASN A 245 -11.38 5.91 24.85
N ALA A 246 -10.67 6.22 23.77
CA ALA A 246 -10.73 7.55 23.14
C ALA A 246 -12.15 7.88 22.64
N THR A 247 -12.88 6.87 22.13
CA THR A 247 -14.25 7.03 21.66
C THR A 247 -15.26 7.15 22.81
N SER A 248 -15.04 6.46 23.94
CA SER A 248 -15.90 6.58 25.13
C SER A 248 -15.75 7.90 25.87
N GLY A 249 -14.62 8.62 25.71
CA GLY A 249 -14.39 9.92 26.35
C GLY A 249 -15.19 11.09 25.76
N PHE A 250 -15.92 10.86 24.66
CA PHE A 250 -16.84 11.84 24.07
C PHE A 250 -18.26 11.79 24.66
N TYR A 251 -18.49 10.91 25.64
CA TYR A 251 -19.79 10.64 26.26
C TYR A 251 -19.77 10.81 27.78
#